data_AF-A0A938VPS8-F1
#
_entry.id   AF-A0A938VPS8-F1
#
_cell.length_a   1.000
_cell.length_b   1.000
_cell.length_c   1.000
_cell.angle_alpha   90.00
_cell.angle_beta   90.00
_cell.angle_gamma   90.00
#
_symmetry.space_group_name_H-M   'P 1'
#
loop_
_entity.id
_entity.type
_entity.pdbx_description
1 polymer ?
#
loop_
_entity_poly.entity_id
_entity_poly.type
_entity_poly.pdbx_seq_one_letter_code
_entity_poly.pdbx_strand_id
1 'polypeptide(L)'
;MDGAERLRAHRDEILRIAAKYGAHNVRVFGSIARSEADAESDIDLLVDLEPGRSLFDLGGLWADLNALLGMRDRIGDRVLREAVPL
;
A
#
# COMPACT_ATOMS: atom_id res chain seq x y z
N MET A 1 -0.88 -17.05 6.96
CA MET A 1 -0.99 -15.62 7.28
C MET A 1 -1.77 -14.99 6.14
N ASP A 2 -2.93 -14.42 6.42
CA ASP A 2 -3.72 -13.73 5.38
C ASP A 2 -3.11 -12.36 5.02
N GLY A 3 -3.61 -11.71 3.96
CA GLY A 3 -3.10 -10.40 3.54
C GLY A 3 -3.19 -9.31 4.61
N ALA A 4 -4.20 -9.35 5.48
CA ALA A 4 -4.39 -8.36 6.54
C ALA A 4 -3.40 -8.54 7.69
N GLU A 5 -3.10 -9.78 8.08
CA GLU A 5 -2.08 -10.11 9.08
C GLU A 5 -0.68 -9.67 8.63
N ARG A 6 -0.32 -9.90 7.36
CA ARG A 6 0.97 -9.45 6.79
C ARG A 6 1.13 -7.94 6.89
N LEU A 7 0.06 -7.21 6.57
CA LEU A 7 0.05 -5.76 6.60
C LEU A 7 0.20 -5.21 8.04
N ARG A 8 -0.45 -5.84 9.03
CA ARG A 8 -0.26 -5.49 10.45
C ARG A 8 1.15 -5.82 10.92
N ALA A 9 1.71 -6.96 10.53
CA ALA A 9 3.05 -7.39 10.93
C ALA A 9 4.15 -6.45 10.41
N HIS A 10 3.95 -5.84 9.24
CA HIS A 10 4.91 -4.94 8.61
C HIS A 10 4.51 -3.45 8.66
N ARG A 11 3.48 -3.08 9.43
CA ARG A 11 2.92 -1.72 9.46
C ARG A 11 3.98 -0.63 9.63
N ASP A 12 4.84 -0.75 10.63
CA ASP A 12 5.85 0.27 10.92
C ASP A 12 6.91 0.36 9.83
N GLU A 13 7.18 -0.75 9.14
CA GLU A 13 8.11 -0.80 8.01
C GLU A 13 7.52 -0.18 6.75
N ILE A 14 6.25 -0.45 6.46
CA ILE A 14 5.49 0.18 5.39
C ILE A 14 5.49 1.70 5.56
N LEU A 15 5.17 2.19 6.77
CA LEU A 15 5.13 3.63 7.06
C LEU A 15 6.51 4.27 6.92
N ARG A 16 7.57 3.57 7.34
CA ARG A 16 8.96 4.04 7.20
C ARG A 16 9.40 4.13 5.74
N ILE A 17 9.06 3.12 4.94
CA ILE A 17 9.34 3.11 3.49
C ILE A 17 8.54 4.23 2.82
N ALA A 18 7.24 4.38 3.12
CA ALA A 18 6.43 5.47 2.59
C ALA A 18 7.06 6.85 2.89
N ALA A 19 7.44 7.09 4.14
CA ALA A 19 8.09 8.34 4.55
C ALA A 19 9.42 8.60 3.81
N LYS A 20 10.22 7.56 3.55
CA LYS A 20 11.48 7.67 2.78
C LYS A 20 11.26 8.24 1.38
N TYR A 21 10.12 7.95 0.75
CA TYR A 21 9.76 8.41 -0.60
C TYR A 21 8.85 9.65 -0.60
N GLY A 22 8.62 10.28 0.56
CA GLY A 22 7.70 11.42 0.67
C GLY A 22 6.23 11.03 0.47
N ALA A 23 5.88 9.77 0.70
CA ALA A 23 4.50 9.29 0.73
C ALA A 23 3.94 9.36 2.15
N HIS A 24 2.73 9.88 2.27
CA HIS A 24 1.98 10.01 3.51
C HIS A 24 0.53 9.59 3.31
N ASN A 25 -0.29 9.61 4.37
CA ASN A 25 -1.68 9.18 4.34
C ASN A 25 -1.86 7.77 3.72
N VAL A 26 -1.04 6.82 4.19
CA VAL A 26 -1.05 5.44 3.71
C VAL A 26 -2.37 4.78 4.11
N ARG A 27 -3.08 4.24 3.13
CA ARG A 27 -4.41 3.62 3.27
C ARG A 27 -4.43 2.27 2.56
N VAL A 28 -5.21 1.35 3.09
CA VAL A 28 -5.46 0.04 2.47
C VAL A 28 -6.74 0.08 1.66
N PHE A 29 -6.74 -0.57 0.50
CA PHE A 29 -7.92 -0.74 -0.34
C PHE A 29 -8.16 -2.23 -0.65
N GLY A 30 -9.29 -2.55 -1.29
CA GLY A 30 -9.52 -3.86 -1.89
C GLY A 30 -10.10 -4.89 -0.93
N SER A 31 -9.80 -6.17 -1.16
CA SER A 31 -10.33 -7.29 -0.35
C SER A 31 -9.95 -7.17 1.12
N ILE A 32 -8.81 -6.55 1.45
CA ILE A 32 -8.40 -6.30 2.84
C ILE A 32 -9.33 -5.29 3.50
N ALA A 33 -9.66 -4.19 2.82
CA ALA A 33 -10.60 -3.20 3.33
C ALA A 33 -12.02 -3.79 3.53
N ARG A 34 -12.40 -4.77 2.71
CA ARG A 34 -13.69 -5.48 2.81
C ARG A 34 -13.70 -6.68 3.77
N SER A 35 -12.58 -6.98 4.44
CA SER A 35 -12.42 -8.18 5.27
C SER A 35 -12.65 -9.50 4.51
N GLU A 36 -12.43 -9.49 3.20
CA GLU A 36 -12.54 -10.63 2.28
C GLU A 36 -11.16 -11.20 1.90
N ALA A 37 -10.08 -10.70 2.53
CA ALA A 37 -8.73 -11.10 2.19
C ALA A 37 -8.40 -12.51 2.69
N ASP A 38 -7.85 -13.32 1.79
CA ASP A 38 -7.27 -14.63 2.06
C ASP A 38 -5.73 -14.58 1.93
N ALA A 39 -5.07 -15.75 1.96
CA ALA A 39 -3.62 -15.85 1.88
C ALA A 39 -3.05 -15.45 0.50
N GLU A 40 -3.87 -15.50 -0.55
CA GLU A 40 -3.47 -15.19 -1.93
C GLU A 40 -3.88 -13.76 -2.34
N SER A 41 -4.53 -13.03 -1.45
CA SER A 41 -5.05 -11.70 -1.72
C SER A 41 -3.94 -10.69 -1.95
N ASP A 42 -4.07 -9.97 -3.07
CA ASP A 42 -3.24 -8.81 -3.38
C ASP A 42 -3.42 -7.74 -2.27
N ILE A 43 -2.32 -7.11 -1.86
CA ILE A 43 -2.35 -5.95 -0.97
C ILE A 43 -2.37 -4.70 -1.86
N ASP A 44 -3.43 -3.91 -1.77
CA ASP A 44 -3.57 -2.63 -2.48
C ASP A 44 -3.38 -1.46 -1.51
N LEU A 45 -2.45 -0.56 -1.82
CA LEU A 45 -2.16 0.63 -1.02
C LEU A 45 -2.43 1.92 -1.79
N LEU A 46 -2.97 2.89 -1.07
CA LEU A 46 -3.08 4.28 -1.50
C LEU A 46 -2.19 5.16 -0.64
N VAL A 47 -1.53 6.11 -1.29
CA VAL A 47 -0.67 7.09 -0.64
C VAL A 47 -0.89 8.47 -1.27
N ASP A 48 -0.69 9.50 -0.48
CA ASP A 48 -0.56 10.87 -0.96
C ASP A 48 0.93 11.20 -1.06
N LEU A 49 1.37 11.74 -2.20
CA LEU A 49 2.76 12.15 -2.40
C LEU A 49 2.95 13.62 -2.03
N GLU A 50 4.07 13.92 -1.38
CA GLU A 50 4.50 15.31 -1.18
C GLU A 50 4.61 16.07 -2.51
N PRO A 51 4.36 17.39 -2.51
CA PRO A 51 4.61 18.23 -3.69
C PRO A 51 6.05 18.10 -4.18
N GLY A 52 6.22 17.94 -5.49
CA GLY A 52 7.54 17.82 -6.13
C GLY A 52 8.11 16.41 -6.18
N ARG A 53 7.40 15.39 -5.67
CA ARG A 53 7.76 13.98 -5.90
C ARG A 53 7.47 13.56 -7.33
N SER A 54 8.34 12.72 -7.85
CA SER A 54 8.33 12.26 -9.23
C SER A 54 7.76 10.84 -9.36
N LEU A 55 7.49 10.42 -10.60
CA LEU A 55 7.15 9.03 -10.89
C LEU A 55 8.28 8.05 -10.51
N PHE A 56 9.54 8.50 -10.47
CA PHE A 56 10.65 7.68 -10.00
C PHE A 56 10.57 7.43 -8.48
N ASP A 57 10.16 8.43 -7.70
CA ASP A 57 9.94 8.25 -6.26
C ASP A 57 8.80 7.26 -6.00
N LEU A 58 7.71 7.38 -6.77
CA LEU A 58 6.59 6.43 -6.71
C LEU A 58 7.02 5.01 -7.12
N GLY A 59 7.82 4.87 -8.17
CA GLY A 59 8.36 3.58 -8.60
C GLY A 59 9.33 2.97 -7.58
N GLY A 60 10.14 3.79 -6.91
CA GLY A 60 11.03 3.36 -5.82
C GLY A 60 10.25 2.89 -4.59
N LEU A 61 9.24 3.66 -4.18
CA LEU A 61 8.30 3.26 -3.13
C LEU A 61 7.66 1.90 -3.44
N TRP A 62 7.17 1.75 -4.66
CA TRP A 62 6.56 0.52 -5.12
C TRP A 62 7.52 -0.67 -5.10
N ALA A 63 8.75 -0.49 -5.55
CA ALA A 63 9.77 -1.54 -5.55
C ALA A 63 10.11 -2.03 -4.13
N ASP A 64 10.32 -1.09 -3.19
CA ASP A 64 10.62 -1.40 -1.80
C ASP A 64 9.42 -2.10 -1.10
N LEU A 65 8.19 -1.62 -1.34
CA LEU A 65 6.98 -2.26 -0.81
C LEU A 65 6.73 -3.64 -1.41
N ASN A 66 7.03 -3.85 -2.70
CA ASN A 66 6.97 -5.17 -3.32
C ASN A 66 8.01 -6.14 -2.78
N ALA A 67 9.23 -5.67 -2.50
CA ALA A 67 10.23 -6.51 -1.88
C ALA A 67 9.81 -6.96 -0.47
N LEU A 68 9.11 -6.09 0.27
CA LEU A 68 8.60 -6.37 1.61
C LEU A 68 7.34 -7.25 1.61
N LEU A 69 6.38 -6.94 0.73
CA LEU A 69 5.00 -7.44 0.80
C LEU A 69 4.57 -8.25 -0.43
N GLY A 70 5.38 -8.33 -1.48
CA GLY A 70 5.01 -9.01 -2.73
C GLY A 70 3.67 -8.54 -3.30
N MET A 71 3.43 -7.21 -3.35
CA MET A 71 2.19 -6.65 -3.88
C MET A 71 2.08 -6.86 -5.39
N ARG A 72 0.86 -6.78 -5.92
CA ARG A 72 0.58 -6.72 -7.36
C ARG A 72 -0.06 -5.38 -7.71
N ASP A 73 0.18 -4.90 -8.94
CA ASP A 73 -0.31 -3.61 -9.40
C ASP A 73 -1.83 -3.55 -9.58
N ARG A 74 -2.50 -2.58 -8.95
CA ARG A 74 -3.83 -2.09 -9.37
C ARG A 74 -3.96 -0.57 -9.19
N ILE A 75 -4.15 0.14 -10.30
CA ILE A 75 -4.60 1.54 -10.30
C ILE A 75 -5.93 1.59 -11.05
N GLY A 76 -7.00 2.11 -10.41
CA GLY A 76 -8.31 2.28 -11.04
C GLY A 76 -9.25 3.19 -10.24
N ASP A 77 -10.24 3.78 -10.91
CA ASP A 77 -11.20 4.75 -10.33
C ASP A 77 -11.93 4.28 -9.07
N ARG A 78 -12.08 2.97 -8.91
CA ARG A 78 -12.74 2.34 -7.76
C ARG A 78 -11.94 2.53 -6.46
N VAL A 79 -10.62 2.71 -6.57
CA VAL A 79 -9.64 2.76 -5.49
C VAL A 79 -9.88 3.94 -4.52
N LEU A 80 -10.44 5.05 -4.99
CA LEU A 80 -10.66 6.23 -4.14
C LEU A 80 -11.85 6.12 -3.18
N ARG A 81 -12.80 5.19 -3.41
CA ARG A 81 -14.08 5.14 -2.66
C ARG A 81 -14.13 4.17 -1.47
N GLU A 82 -13.27 3.17 -1.44
CA GLU A 82 -13.27 2.07 -0.44
C GLU A 82 -11.98 2.07 0.42
N ALA A 83 -11.17 3.14 0.36
CA ALA A 83 -9.88 3.22 1.04
C ALA A 83 -10.05 3.44 2.55
N VAL A 84 -9.43 2.58 3.37
CA VAL A 84 -9.46 2.66 4.84
C VAL A 84 -8.07 3.05 5.37
N PRO A 85 -7.95 3.95 6.35
CA PRO A 85 -6.68 4.27 7.01
C PRO A 85 -5.95 3.04 7.55
N LEU A 86 -4.63 3.02 7.36
CA LEU A 86 -3.73 1.96 7.81
C LEU A 86 -3.28 2.14 9.27
#